data_AF-A0A2S7SPD1-F1
#
_entry.id   AF-A0A2S7SPD1-F1
#
_cell.length_a   1.000
_cell.length_b   1.000
_cell.length_c   1.000
_cell.angle_alpha   90.00
_cell.angle_beta   90.00
_cell.angle_gamma   90.00
#
_symmetry.space_group_name_H-M   'P 1'
#
loop_
_entity.id
_entity.type
_entity.pdbx_description
1 polymer ?
#
loop_
_entity_poly.entity_id
_entity_poly.type
_entity_poly.pdbx_seq_one_letter_code
_entity_poly.pdbx_strand_id
1 'polypeptide(L)'
;MSKPHWSKCPASSLHKQASRLRKQIPVSSAFISPEQNHYYLHLKPPTPMPLITPADLSTHIYTEIINEITRNDDSIASIAINAAIQEAKLYLSRYNLVQLFGTETTEPVINDTLLKSLVKDIAVWHLLKLSNTNIDQATHRLAYEDAIKTLKNIMSGAAVPDGWPFAEPATNEPDGDTISWTSNAKRKNYY
;
A
#
# COMPACT_ATOMS: atom_id res chain seq x y z
N MET A 1 81.01 35.42 32.23
CA MET A 1 80.73 34.38 31.21
C MET A 1 79.22 34.18 31.14
N SER A 2 78.52 33.96 30.04
CA SER A 2 78.75 34.03 28.58
C SER A 2 77.33 34.13 28.01
N LYS A 3 77.08 35.02 27.04
CA LYS A 3 75.76 35.24 26.44
C LYS A 3 75.39 34.06 25.52
N PRO A 4 74.13 33.59 25.50
CA PRO A 4 73.63 32.85 24.35
C PRO A 4 72.85 33.75 23.39
N HIS A 5 73.18 33.58 22.11
CA HIS A 5 72.74 34.39 20.98
C HIS A 5 71.36 34.00 20.47
N TRP A 6 70.68 34.96 19.83
CA TRP A 6 69.39 34.81 19.16
C TRP A 6 69.48 34.00 17.86
N SER A 7 68.57 33.04 17.67
CA SER A 7 68.06 32.67 16.34
C SER A 7 66.56 32.40 16.43
N LYS A 8 65.82 33.11 15.59
CA LYS A 8 64.38 33.39 15.67
C LYS A 8 63.52 32.16 15.32
N CYS A 9 62.52 31.84 16.14
CA CYS A 9 61.30 31.16 15.68
C CYS A 9 60.22 32.24 15.42
N PRO A 10 59.79 32.46 14.18
CA PRO A 10 58.79 33.50 13.89
C PRO A 10 57.40 33.05 14.33
N ALA A 11 56.89 33.70 15.38
CA ALA A 11 55.46 33.82 15.61
C ALA A 11 54.86 34.68 14.49
N SER A 12 54.31 34.03 13.46
CA SER A 12 53.37 34.66 12.55
C SER A 12 52.56 33.63 11.78
N SER A 13 51.24 33.80 11.80
CA SER A 13 50.26 33.32 10.81
C SER A 13 49.30 32.17 11.14
N LEU A 14 48.94 31.93 12.41
CA LEU A 14 47.70 31.20 12.73
C LEU A 14 46.45 32.11 12.76
N HIS A 15 46.35 32.98 11.76
CA HIS A 15 45.10 33.66 11.38
C HIS A 15 44.84 33.60 9.86
N LYS A 16 45.62 32.79 9.12
CA LYS A 16 45.44 32.57 7.66
C LYS A 16 45.63 31.11 7.25
N GLN A 17 45.03 30.17 7.98
CA GLN A 17 44.97 28.75 7.60
C GLN A 17 43.57 28.13 7.73
N ALA A 18 42.51 28.93 7.55
CA ALA A 18 41.13 28.45 7.41
C ALA A 18 40.64 28.47 5.95
N SER A 19 41.53 28.29 4.97
CA SER A 19 41.18 28.40 3.54
C SER A 19 41.76 27.31 2.63
N ARG A 20 42.32 26.23 3.18
CA ARG A 20 42.97 25.17 2.37
C ARG A 20 42.71 23.75 2.82
N LEU A 21 41.48 23.37 3.21
CA LEU A 21 41.05 21.96 3.19
C LEU A 21 39.54 21.84 2.88
N ARG A 22 39.09 22.47 1.80
CA ARG A 22 37.83 22.07 1.11
C ARG A 22 38.21 21.37 -0.19
N LYS A 23 38.93 20.26 -0.07
CA LYS A 23 39.16 19.35 -1.20
C LYS A 23 37.89 18.52 -1.41
N GLN A 24 37.16 18.91 -2.46
CA GLN A 24 36.45 18.02 -3.38
C GLN A 24 35.35 17.13 -2.79
N ILE A 25 34.17 17.73 -2.62
CA ILE A 25 32.92 17.04 -2.98
C ILE A 25 32.68 17.44 -4.44
N PRO A 26 32.52 16.52 -5.41
CA PRO A 26 32.18 16.91 -6.77
C PRO A 26 30.74 17.43 -6.77
N VAL A 27 30.59 18.75 -6.66
CA VAL A 27 29.37 19.43 -7.10
C VAL A 27 29.45 19.46 -8.62
N SER A 28 29.15 18.31 -9.25
CA SER A 28 28.82 18.30 -10.66
C SER A 28 27.42 18.91 -10.79
N SER A 29 27.36 20.24 -10.78
CA SER A 29 26.26 20.96 -11.40
C SER A 29 26.34 20.66 -12.89
N ALA A 30 25.79 19.51 -13.29
CA ALA A 30 25.48 19.27 -14.67
C ALA A 30 24.51 20.37 -15.10
N PHE A 31 25.03 21.28 -15.92
CA PHE A 31 24.25 22.15 -16.78
C PHE A 31 23.39 21.23 -17.66
N ILE A 32 22.19 20.91 -17.18
CA ILE A 32 21.22 20.13 -17.94
C ILE A 32 20.72 21.07 -19.03
N SER A 33 21.17 20.82 -20.26
CA SER A 33 20.68 21.48 -21.46
C SER A 33 19.15 21.39 -21.53
N PRO A 34 18.42 22.42 -21.99
CA PRO A 34 16.96 22.42 -21.99
C PRO A 34 16.32 21.38 -22.93
N GLU A 35 17.11 20.74 -23.80
CA GLU A 35 16.64 19.81 -24.83
C GLU A 35 16.34 18.38 -24.34
N GLN A 36 16.60 18.04 -23.07
CA GLN A 36 16.33 16.69 -22.55
C GLN A 36 14.96 16.54 -21.86
N ASN A 37 14.12 17.58 -21.87
CA ASN A 37 12.78 17.57 -21.26
C ASN A 37 11.69 16.90 -22.12
N HIS A 38 12.03 16.30 -23.28
CA HIS A 38 11.02 15.67 -24.14
C HIS A 38 10.87 14.15 -23.97
N TYR A 39 11.66 13.50 -23.11
CA TYR A 39 11.69 12.03 -23.02
C TYR A 39 11.05 11.46 -21.75
N TYR A 40 10.60 12.31 -20.81
CA TYR A 40 10.04 11.87 -19.52
C TYR A 40 8.51 11.95 -19.40
N LEU A 41 7.79 12.22 -20.50
CA LEU A 41 6.32 12.31 -20.48
C LEU A 41 5.59 11.00 -20.85
N HIS A 42 6.31 9.92 -21.18
CA HIS A 42 5.69 8.69 -21.71
C HIS A 42 5.84 7.45 -20.81
N LEU A 43 6.53 7.55 -19.67
CA LEU A 43 6.44 6.50 -18.66
C LEU A 43 5.22 6.84 -17.80
N LYS A 44 4.04 6.38 -18.26
CA LYS A 44 2.89 6.19 -17.37
C LYS A 44 3.45 5.45 -16.15
N PRO A 45 3.34 5.98 -14.92
CA PRO A 45 3.77 5.24 -13.74
C PRO A 45 3.14 3.84 -13.83
N PRO A 46 3.87 2.77 -13.46
CA PRO A 46 3.36 1.41 -13.58
C PRO A 46 1.97 1.41 -12.94
N THR A 47 0.94 1.31 -13.78
CA THR A 47 -0.41 1.37 -13.25
C THR A 47 -0.53 0.15 -12.37
N PRO A 48 -0.74 0.32 -11.06
CA PRO A 48 -0.87 -0.82 -10.16
C PRO A 48 -1.94 -1.73 -10.74
N MET A 49 -1.58 -2.99 -11.02
CA MET A 49 -2.54 -3.93 -11.53
C MET A 49 -3.57 -4.14 -10.42
N PRO A 50 -4.83 -3.72 -10.62
CA PRO A 50 -5.85 -3.88 -9.60
C PRO A 50 -6.01 -5.38 -9.34
N LEU A 51 -6.33 -5.74 -8.09
CA LEU A 51 -6.59 -7.14 -7.69
C LEU A 51 -7.57 -7.85 -8.65
N ILE A 52 -8.49 -7.08 -9.24
CA ILE A 52 -9.54 -7.50 -10.16
C ILE A 52 -9.63 -6.48 -11.31
N THR A 53 -9.69 -6.99 -12.54
CA THR A 53 -9.98 -6.22 -13.75
C THR A 53 -11.46 -6.32 -14.11
N PRO A 54 -12.06 -5.39 -14.87
CA PRO A 54 -13.46 -5.51 -15.29
C PRO A 54 -13.74 -6.80 -16.08
N ALA A 55 -12.74 -7.34 -16.79
CA ALA A 55 -12.84 -8.63 -17.49
C ALA A 55 -13.09 -9.80 -16.52
N ASP A 56 -12.61 -9.72 -15.28
CA ASP A 56 -12.76 -10.77 -14.28
C ASP A 56 -14.21 -10.88 -13.75
N LEU A 57 -15.06 -9.87 -13.97
CA LEU A 57 -16.48 -9.91 -13.62
C LEU A 57 -17.29 -10.87 -14.49
N SER A 58 -16.77 -11.21 -15.68
CA SER A 58 -17.40 -12.14 -16.63
C SER A 58 -17.68 -13.52 -16.04
N THR A 59 -17.00 -13.91 -14.96
CA THR A 59 -17.23 -15.19 -14.29
C THR A 59 -18.48 -15.21 -13.41
N HIS A 60 -19.04 -14.05 -13.03
CA HIS A 60 -20.22 -13.93 -12.16
C HIS A 60 -21.44 -13.38 -12.90
N ILE A 61 -21.22 -12.53 -13.92
CA ILE A 61 -22.28 -11.97 -14.77
C ILE A 61 -21.82 -12.00 -16.23
N TYR A 62 -22.75 -12.29 -17.14
CA TYR A 62 -22.50 -12.21 -18.58
C TYR A 62 -22.15 -10.79 -19.04
N THR A 63 -21.19 -10.66 -19.93
CA THR A 63 -20.69 -9.37 -20.44
C THR A 63 -21.76 -8.51 -21.10
N GLU A 64 -22.74 -9.14 -21.75
CA GLU A 64 -23.90 -8.47 -22.36
C GLU A 64 -24.66 -7.62 -21.34
N ILE A 65 -24.86 -8.16 -20.14
CA ILE A 65 -25.62 -7.48 -19.10
C ILE A 65 -24.78 -6.41 -18.43
N ILE A 66 -23.48 -6.64 -18.27
CA ILE A 66 -22.54 -5.60 -17.82
C ILE A 66 -22.61 -4.41 -18.77
N ASN A 67 -22.54 -4.64 -20.08
CA ASN A 67 -22.61 -3.60 -21.10
C ASN A 67 -23.97 -2.88 -21.12
N GLU A 68 -25.06 -3.58 -20.82
CA GLU A 68 -26.39 -2.97 -20.68
C GLU A 68 -26.47 -2.03 -19.46
N ILE A 69 -25.93 -2.46 -18.31
CA ILE A 69 -25.88 -1.67 -17.07
C ILE A 69 -24.98 -0.44 -17.25
N THR A 70 -23.76 -0.65 -17.76
CA THR A 70 -22.75 0.40 -17.89
C THR A 70 -22.91 1.26 -19.15
N ARG A 71 -23.77 0.86 -20.09
CA ARG A 71 -23.92 1.49 -21.42
C ARG A 71 -22.59 1.61 -22.17
N ASN A 72 -21.75 0.58 -22.04
CA ASN A 72 -20.37 0.52 -22.57
C ASN A 72 -19.39 1.54 -21.96
N ASP A 73 -19.69 2.08 -20.78
CA ASP A 73 -18.76 2.93 -20.03
C ASP A 73 -17.98 2.11 -18.98
N ASP A 74 -16.73 1.79 -19.31
CA ASP A 74 -15.84 1.03 -18.43
C ASP A 74 -15.50 1.74 -17.12
N SER A 75 -15.70 3.07 -17.05
CA SER A 75 -15.44 3.84 -15.82
C SER A 75 -16.38 3.44 -14.69
N ILE A 76 -17.65 3.13 -15.00
CA ILE A 76 -18.67 2.72 -14.02
C ILE A 76 -18.28 1.38 -13.38
N ALA A 77 -17.81 0.43 -14.20
CA ALA A 77 -17.31 -0.85 -13.71
C ALA A 77 -16.11 -0.67 -12.77
N SER A 78 -15.17 0.21 -13.13
CA SER A 78 -14.00 0.48 -12.30
C SER A 78 -14.36 1.11 -10.94
N ILE A 79 -15.36 2.01 -10.91
CA ILE A 79 -15.83 2.65 -9.67
C ILE A 79 -16.49 1.60 -8.76
N ALA A 80 -17.31 0.70 -9.32
CA ALA A 80 -17.95 -0.37 -8.56
C ALA A 80 -16.92 -1.34 -7.96
N ILE A 81 -15.88 -1.70 -8.71
CA ILE A 81 -14.78 -2.55 -8.21
C ILE A 81 -14.02 -1.85 -7.08
N ASN A 82 -13.71 -0.56 -7.23
CA ASN A 82 -13.03 0.21 -6.19
C ASN A 82 -13.86 0.30 -4.90
N ALA A 83 -15.18 0.53 -5.03
CA ALA A 83 -16.09 0.52 -3.88
C ALA A 83 -16.12 -0.85 -3.19
N ALA A 84 -16.18 -1.94 -3.95
CA ALA A 84 -16.15 -3.29 -3.41
C ALA A 84 -14.84 -3.62 -2.67
N ILE A 85 -13.69 -3.20 -3.23
CA ILE A 85 -12.39 -3.36 -2.57
C ILE A 85 -12.34 -2.56 -1.26
N GLN A 86 -12.86 -1.33 -1.25
CA GLN A 86 -12.93 -0.52 -0.03
C GLN A 86 -13.80 -1.20 1.04
N GLU A 87 -14.95 -1.74 0.67
CA GLU A 87 -15.84 -2.48 1.58
C GLU A 87 -15.18 -3.75 2.14
N ALA A 88 -14.49 -4.53 1.30
CA ALA A 88 -13.76 -5.71 1.73
C ALA A 88 -12.62 -5.37 2.71
N LYS A 89 -11.90 -4.25 2.48
CA LYS A 89 -10.83 -3.77 3.37
C LYS A 89 -11.33 -3.45 4.78
N LEU A 90 -12.60 -3.07 4.96
CA LEU A 90 -13.16 -2.77 6.29
C LEU A 90 -13.15 -3.98 7.22
N TYR A 91 -13.35 -5.18 6.67
CA TYR A 91 -13.42 -6.43 7.45
C TYR A 91 -12.05 -7.09 7.65
N LEU A 92 -11.05 -6.71 6.86
CA LEU A 92 -9.73 -7.35 6.82
C LEU A 92 -8.63 -6.56 7.55
N SER A 93 -9.00 -5.68 8.49
CA SER A 93 -8.07 -4.83 9.23
C SER A 93 -6.98 -5.58 10.01
N ARG A 94 -7.24 -6.85 10.37
CA ARG A 94 -6.27 -7.74 11.05
C ARG A 94 -5.14 -8.22 10.14
N TYR A 95 -5.37 -8.25 8.82
CA TYR A 95 -4.42 -8.78 7.85
C TYR A 95 -3.59 -7.65 7.22
N ASN A 96 -2.47 -8.03 6.60
CA ASN A 96 -1.65 -7.07 5.86
C ASN A 96 -2.33 -6.66 4.54
N LEU A 97 -3.05 -5.54 4.57
CA LEU A 97 -3.79 -5.02 3.40
C LEU A 97 -2.87 -4.68 2.22
N VAL A 98 -1.62 -4.29 2.47
CA VAL A 98 -0.65 -3.97 1.41
C VAL A 98 -0.26 -5.22 0.64
N GLN A 99 -0.06 -6.34 1.35
CA GLN A 99 0.30 -7.61 0.71
C GLN A 99 -0.90 -8.26 -0.01
N LEU A 100 -2.11 -8.11 0.54
CA LEU A 100 -3.34 -8.69 -0.03
C LEU A 100 -3.89 -7.90 -1.24
N PHE A 101 -3.94 -6.57 -1.15
CA PHE A 101 -4.56 -5.73 -2.18
C PHE A 101 -3.54 -4.97 -3.04
N GLY A 102 -2.27 -4.96 -2.65
CA GLY A 102 -1.27 -4.10 -3.26
C GLY A 102 -1.41 -2.63 -2.85
N THR A 103 -0.50 -1.80 -3.36
CA THR A 103 -0.59 -0.33 -3.32
C THR A 103 -0.37 0.22 -4.72
N GLU A 104 -0.45 1.54 -4.87
CA GLU A 104 -0.23 2.20 -6.17
C GLU A 104 1.13 1.90 -6.80
N THR A 105 2.10 1.47 -5.98
CA THR A 105 3.47 1.17 -6.38
C THR A 105 3.87 -0.30 -6.23
N THR A 106 3.03 -1.13 -5.61
CA THR A 106 3.37 -2.54 -5.31
C THR A 106 2.26 -3.49 -5.73
N GLU A 107 2.60 -4.48 -6.54
CA GLU A 107 1.67 -5.54 -6.93
C GLU A 107 1.25 -6.41 -5.72
N PRO A 108 0.03 -6.96 -5.72
CA PRO A 108 -0.38 -7.92 -4.70
C PRO A 108 0.52 -9.15 -4.74
N VAL A 109 1.07 -9.55 -3.59
CA VAL A 109 1.94 -10.73 -3.49
C VAL A 109 1.12 -12.01 -3.47
N ILE A 110 -0.11 -11.94 -2.94
CA ILE A 110 -0.98 -13.09 -2.73
C ILE A 110 -2.17 -13.01 -3.67
N ASN A 111 -2.33 -14.06 -4.48
CA ASN A 111 -3.40 -14.20 -5.45
C ASN A 111 -4.35 -15.33 -5.03
N ASP A 112 -5.17 -15.05 -4.02
CA ASP A 112 -6.16 -16.04 -3.56
C ASP A 112 -7.45 -15.97 -4.39
N THR A 113 -8.00 -17.14 -4.74
CA THR A 113 -9.23 -17.26 -5.54
C THR A 113 -10.47 -16.91 -4.72
N LEU A 114 -10.47 -17.21 -3.41
CA LEU A 114 -11.57 -16.91 -2.50
C LEU A 114 -11.76 -15.39 -2.33
N LEU A 115 -10.66 -14.66 -2.07
CA LEU A 115 -10.74 -13.20 -1.96
C LEU A 115 -11.28 -12.57 -3.26
N LYS A 116 -10.82 -13.09 -4.42
CA LYS A 116 -11.30 -12.64 -5.73
C LYS A 116 -12.78 -12.91 -5.93
N SER A 117 -13.32 -14.07 -5.55
CA SER A 117 -14.76 -14.33 -5.67
C SER A 117 -15.58 -13.41 -4.77
N LEU A 118 -15.18 -13.24 -3.50
CA LEU A 118 -15.90 -12.39 -2.55
C LEU A 118 -15.99 -10.92 -3.02
N VAL A 119 -14.89 -10.36 -3.53
CA VAL A 119 -14.90 -8.98 -4.04
C VAL A 119 -15.73 -8.87 -5.33
N LYS A 120 -15.75 -9.91 -6.18
CA LYS A 120 -16.61 -9.93 -7.38
C LYS A 120 -18.09 -9.93 -7.02
N ASP A 121 -18.52 -10.73 -6.04
CA ASP A 121 -19.91 -10.75 -5.57
C ASP A 121 -20.37 -9.37 -5.08
N ILE A 122 -19.51 -8.68 -4.33
CA ILE A 122 -19.77 -7.32 -3.84
C ILE A 122 -19.81 -6.31 -4.99
N ALA A 123 -18.86 -6.39 -5.94
CA ALA A 123 -18.81 -5.49 -7.10
C ALA A 123 -20.07 -5.63 -7.98
N VAL A 124 -20.52 -6.86 -8.20
CA VAL A 124 -21.75 -7.17 -8.94
C VAL A 124 -22.96 -6.51 -8.28
N TRP A 125 -23.07 -6.56 -6.95
CA TRP A 125 -24.17 -5.93 -6.24
C TRP A 125 -24.17 -4.40 -6.40
N HIS A 126 -22.99 -3.76 -6.36
CA HIS A 126 -22.86 -2.32 -6.61
C HIS A 126 -23.28 -1.94 -8.03
N LEU A 127 -23.02 -2.78 -9.03
CA LEU A 127 -23.48 -2.58 -10.40
C LEU A 127 -24.99 -2.74 -10.55
N LEU A 128 -25.56 -3.81 -9.99
CA LEU A 128 -27.00 -4.10 -10.10
C LEU A 128 -27.87 -3.05 -9.41
N LYS A 129 -27.36 -2.35 -8.38
CA LYS A 129 -28.05 -1.22 -7.76
C LYS A 129 -28.32 -0.05 -8.71
N LEU A 130 -27.53 0.10 -9.77
CA LEU A 130 -27.61 1.25 -10.67
C LEU A 130 -28.78 1.14 -11.67
N SER A 131 -29.16 -0.08 -12.04
CA SER A 131 -30.22 -0.31 -13.02
C SER A 131 -30.99 -1.59 -12.75
N ASN A 132 -32.31 -1.53 -12.91
CA ASN A 132 -33.19 -2.70 -12.84
C ASN A 132 -33.17 -3.49 -14.16
N THR A 133 -32.07 -4.19 -14.44
CA THR A 133 -31.96 -5.11 -15.57
C THR A 133 -32.76 -6.38 -15.33
N ASN A 134 -33.07 -7.12 -16.41
CA ASN A 134 -33.80 -8.39 -16.36
C ASN A 134 -32.92 -9.55 -15.83
N ILE A 135 -32.34 -9.37 -14.64
CA ILE A 135 -31.63 -10.39 -13.89
C ILE A 135 -32.40 -10.67 -12.60
N ASP A 136 -32.33 -11.91 -12.10
CA ASP A 136 -32.76 -12.23 -10.74
C ASP A 136 -31.89 -11.54 -9.67
N GLN A 137 -32.30 -10.33 -9.29
CA GLN A 137 -31.66 -9.55 -8.22
C GLN A 137 -31.69 -10.25 -6.86
N ALA A 138 -32.65 -11.16 -6.63
CA ALA A 138 -32.75 -11.85 -5.35
C ALA A 138 -31.56 -12.80 -5.14
N THR A 139 -31.18 -13.54 -6.17
CA THR A 139 -30.00 -14.42 -6.12
C THR A 139 -28.71 -13.63 -5.87
N HIS A 140 -28.53 -12.49 -6.53
CA HIS A 140 -27.34 -11.66 -6.30
C HIS A 140 -27.32 -10.98 -4.93
N ARG A 141 -28.49 -10.63 -4.40
CA ARG A 141 -28.59 -10.14 -3.02
C ARG A 141 -28.17 -11.22 -2.02
N LEU A 142 -28.60 -12.47 -2.21
CA LEU A 142 -28.19 -13.59 -1.35
C LEU A 142 -26.68 -13.83 -1.43
N ALA A 143 -26.10 -13.82 -2.63
CA ALA A 143 -24.65 -13.93 -2.82
C ALA A 143 -23.89 -12.79 -2.10
N TYR A 144 -24.37 -11.56 -2.19
CA TYR A 144 -23.82 -10.43 -1.44
C TYR A 144 -23.91 -10.61 0.08
N GLU A 145 -25.07 -11.05 0.59
CA GLU A 145 -25.26 -11.31 2.02
C GLU A 145 -24.34 -12.43 2.52
N ASP A 146 -24.12 -13.48 1.72
CA ASP A 146 -23.22 -14.58 2.04
C ASP A 146 -21.74 -14.16 1.98
N ALA A 147 -21.36 -13.30 1.01
CA ALA A 147 -20.03 -12.70 0.97
C ALA A 147 -19.74 -11.85 2.22
N ILE A 148 -20.72 -11.08 2.70
CA ILE A 148 -20.56 -10.32 3.95
C ILE A 148 -20.47 -11.23 5.17
N LYS A 149 -21.29 -12.30 5.23
CA LYS A 149 -21.23 -13.26 6.34
C LYS A 149 -19.85 -13.92 6.41
N THR A 150 -19.29 -14.32 5.28
CA THR A 150 -17.94 -14.91 5.24
C THR A 150 -16.88 -13.90 5.67
N LEU A 151 -16.91 -12.66 5.18
CA LEU A 151 -16.01 -11.60 5.62
C LEU A 151 -16.11 -11.30 7.13
N LYS A 152 -17.33 -11.31 7.69
CA LYS A 152 -17.55 -11.17 9.14
C LYS A 152 -17.01 -12.37 9.94
N ASN A 153 -17.15 -13.59 9.42
CA ASN A 153 -16.58 -14.79 10.05
C ASN A 153 -15.04 -14.78 10.01
N ILE A 154 -14.45 -14.19 8.97
CA ILE A 154 -13.01 -13.98 8.87
C ILE A 154 -12.55 -12.92 9.88
N MET A 155 -13.28 -11.81 9.99
CA MET A 155 -13.03 -10.75 10.97
C MET A 155 -13.09 -11.29 12.42
N SER A 156 -14.08 -12.12 12.73
CA SER A 156 -14.21 -12.73 14.07
C SER A 156 -13.16 -13.81 14.35
N GLY A 157 -12.41 -14.25 13.34
CA GLY A 157 -11.43 -15.33 13.44
C GLY A 157 -12.03 -16.73 13.50
N ALA A 158 -13.35 -16.88 13.26
CA ALA A 158 -14.01 -18.19 13.18
C ALA A 158 -13.62 -18.97 11.91
N ALA A 159 -13.27 -18.25 10.85
CA ALA A 159 -12.71 -18.80 9.61
C ALA A 159 -11.38 -18.09 9.32
N VAL A 160 -10.28 -18.84 9.24
CA VAL A 160 -8.97 -18.29 8.87
C VAL A 160 -8.60 -18.86 7.51
N PRO A 161 -8.62 -18.04 6.44
CA PRO A 161 -8.14 -18.45 5.13
C PRO A 161 -6.65 -18.78 5.19
N ASP A 162 -6.25 -19.86 4.51
CA ASP A 162 -4.86 -20.28 4.47
C ASP A 162 -3.99 -19.31 3.67
N GLY A 163 -2.77 -19.08 4.13
CA GLY A 163 -1.79 -18.23 3.44
C GLY A 163 -1.98 -16.72 3.55
N TRP A 164 -2.95 -16.22 4.33
CA TRP A 164 -3.14 -14.77 4.51
C TRP A 164 -2.25 -14.21 5.63
N PRO A 165 -1.34 -13.26 5.31
CA PRO A 165 -0.38 -12.71 6.27
C PRO A 165 -1.09 -11.78 7.23
N PHE A 166 -0.84 -11.97 8.52
CA PHE A 166 -1.28 -11.05 9.55
C PHE A 166 -0.51 -9.73 9.44
N ALA A 167 -1.13 -8.64 9.88
CA ALA A 167 -0.41 -7.39 10.06
C ALA A 167 0.63 -7.59 11.17
N GLU A 168 1.89 -7.25 10.89
CA GLU A 168 2.94 -7.26 11.91
C GLU A 168 2.58 -6.23 12.99
N PRO A 169 2.67 -6.59 14.29
CA PRO A 169 2.45 -5.63 15.35
C PRO A 169 3.51 -4.54 15.25
N ALA A 170 3.08 -3.27 15.32
CA ALA A 170 4.03 -2.18 15.54
C ALA A 170 4.78 -2.51 16.84
N THR A 171 6.13 -2.52 16.78
CA THR A 171 7.10 -3.19 17.69
C THR A 171 6.98 -2.94 19.20
N ASN A 172 5.94 -2.32 19.75
CA ASN A 172 5.71 -2.19 21.19
C ASN A 172 4.24 -2.34 21.64
N GLU A 173 3.33 -2.74 20.76
CA GLU A 173 1.92 -2.92 21.12
C GLU A 173 1.52 -4.39 21.05
N PRO A 174 0.88 -4.93 22.11
CA PRO A 174 0.44 -6.32 22.14
C PRO A 174 -0.64 -6.58 21.09
N ASP A 175 -0.53 -7.77 20.50
CA ASP A 175 -1.29 -8.24 19.35
C ASP A 175 -2.79 -7.96 19.44
N GLY A 176 -3.26 -6.99 18.65
CA GLY A 176 -4.55 -6.98 17.93
C GLY A 176 -5.87 -7.21 18.68
N ASP A 177 -5.84 -7.46 19.99
CA ASP A 177 -7.00 -7.59 20.84
C ASP A 177 -7.24 -6.26 21.56
N THR A 178 -8.51 -5.90 21.73
CA THR A 178 -8.91 -4.61 22.35
C THR A 178 -8.37 -4.48 23.79
N ILE A 179 -7.99 -5.60 24.39
CA ILE A 179 -7.44 -5.68 25.74
C ILE A 179 -6.00 -6.19 25.68
N SER A 180 -5.07 -5.28 25.92
CA SER A 180 -3.66 -5.57 26.06
C SER A 180 -3.29 -5.95 27.49
N TRP A 181 -2.61 -7.07 27.71
CA TRP A 181 -1.99 -7.38 29.01
C TRP A 181 -0.48 -7.15 28.94
N THR A 182 0.04 -6.22 29.74
CA THR A 182 1.49 -6.04 29.90
C THR A 182 1.84 -6.22 31.36
N SER A 183 2.94 -6.96 31.63
CA SER A 183 3.49 -7.06 32.97
C SER A 183 4.60 -6.05 33.13
N ASN A 184 4.70 -5.42 34.31
CA ASN A 184 5.81 -4.52 34.60
C ASN A 184 7.10 -5.34 34.71
N ALA A 185 8.15 -4.95 34.00
CA ALA A 185 9.43 -5.65 34.05
C ALA A 185 9.96 -5.69 35.50
N LYS A 186 10.46 -6.86 35.92
CA LYS A 186 10.95 -7.08 37.28
C LYS A 186 12.05 -6.06 37.62
N ARG A 187 11.82 -5.21 38.63
CA ARG A 187 12.83 -4.28 39.14
C ARG A 187 14.00 -5.09 39.71
N LYS A 188 15.21 -4.90 39.16
CA LYS A 188 16.45 -5.43 39.74
C LYS A 188 17.01 -4.39 40.71
N ASN A 189 16.70 -4.55 41.99
CA ASN A 189 17.36 -3.80 43.04
C ASN A 189 18.69 -4.50 43.35
N TYR A 190 19.81 -3.80 43.16
CA TYR A 190 21.11 -4.20 43.68
C TYR A 190 21.28 -3.51 45.05
N TYR A 191 21.54 -4.29 46.09
CA TYR A 191 21.89 -3.81 47.44
C TYR A 191 23.41 -3.84 47.61
#